data_AF-A0A7U8GQX5-F1
#
_entry.id   AF-A0A7U8GQX5-F1
#
_cell.length_a   1.000
_cell.length_b   1.000
_cell.length_c   1.000
_cell.angle_alpha   90.00
_cell.angle_beta   90.00
_cell.angle_gamma   90.00
#
_symmetry.space_group_name_H-M   'P 1'
#
loop_
_entity.id
_entity.type
_entity.pdbx_description
1 polymer ?
#
loop_
_entity_poly.entity_id
_entity_poly.type
_entity_poly.pdbx_seq_one_letter_code
_entity_poly.pdbx_strand_id
1 'polypeptide(L)'
;FWVPAYMVKEDPSLATIEGVKKNAKLFEHPEDPEMSAFYGCPAGWNCQISAGNLFKALKLENSGFEMIDPGSGAGLSGAIAKAYERKEPWFGYYWAPTSVLGKYEMVKVDFGTGVNEEHHLECITNEECLDPKPGMYPPSVVQTVTTEKFASESPKAYEYLANRSFTNKEMNGLLAWMEDNQADGEVAMEYFIEEHEAIWTRWVAPEIAEKVKAAL
;
A
#
# COMPACT_ATOMS: atom_id res chain seq x y z
N PHE A 1 2.63 -4.36 -7.21
CA PHE A 1 3.07 -3.13 -7.89
C PHE A 1 1.85 -2.31 -8.25
N TRP A 2 2.04 -1.03 -8.56
CA TRP A 2 0.94 -0.09 -8.76
C TRP A 2 1.17 0.76 -10.02
N VAL A 3 0.07 1.19 -10.61
CA VAL A 3 0.02 2.23 -11.65
C VAL A 3 -1.07 3.24 -11.27
N PRO A 4 -0.98 4.51 -11.69
CA PRO A 4 -2.05 5.49 -11.50
C PRO A 4 -3.37 5.08 -12.16
N ALA A 5 -4.50 5.31 -11.48
CA ALA A 5 -5.81 4.91 -11.98
C ALA A 5 -6.22 5.60 -13.29
N TYR A 6 -5.73 6.83 -13.57
CA TYR A 6 -6.01 7.49 -14.85
C TYR A 6 -5.41 6.74 -16.04
N MET A 7 -4.24 6.13 -15.87
CA MET A 7 -3.63 5.32 -16.94
C MET A 7 -4.49 4.11 -17.27
N VAL A 8 -5.05 3.45 -16.25
CA VAL A 8 -5.94 2.30 -16.43
C VAL A 8 -7.30 2.70 -17.00
N LYS A 9 -7.79 3.91 -16.68
CA LYS A 9 -9.01 4.47 -17.29
C LYS A 9 -8.82 4.71 -18.80
N GLU A 10 -7.62 5.10 -19.22
CA GLU A 10 -7.27 5.32 -20.63
C GLU A 10 -6.92 4.02 -21.38
N ASP A 11 -6.12 3.15 -20.76
CA ASP A 11 -5.78 1.81 -21.26
C ASP A 11 -5.96 0.76 -20.14
N PRO A 12 -7.13 0.06 -20.13
CA PRO A 12 -7.41 -0.97 -19.14
C PRO A 12 -6.40 -2.12 -19.10
N SER A 13 -5.61 -2.33 -20.16
CA SER A 13 -4.59 -3.40 -20.16
C SER A 13 -3.51 -3.18 -19.11
N LEU A 14 -3.25 -1.92 -18.72
CA LEU A 14 -2.27 -1.53 -17.71
C LEU A 14 -2.64 -2.00 -16.28
N ALA A 15 -3.85 -2.50 -16.06
CA ALA A 15 -4.21 -3.19 -14.83
C ALA A 15 -3.49 -4.54 -14.68
N THR A 16 -2.86 -5.06 -15.73
CA THR A 16 -2.18 -6.37 -15.76
C THR A 16 -0.69 -6.19 -16.03
N ILE A 17 0.14 -7.11 -15.51
CA ILE A 17 1.58 -7.04 -15.73
C ILE A 17 1.97 -7.21 -17.20
N GLU A 18 1.20 -8.00 -17.96
CA GLU A 18 1.44 -8.19 -19.39
C GLU A 18 1.13 -6.93 -20.19
N GLY A 19 0.06 -6.20 -19.82
CA GLY A 19 -0.21 -4.88 -20.41
C GLY A 19 0.85 -3.85 -20.07
N VAL A 20 1.35 -3.83 -18.83
CA VAL A 20 2.46 -2.97 -18.42
C VAL A 20 3.74 -3.28 -19.22
N LYS A 21 4.11 -4.55 -19.36
CA LYS A 21 5.28 -4.96 -20.16
C LYS A 21 5.16 -4.58 -21.64
N LYS A 22 3.99 -4.80 -22.24
CA LYS A 22 3.74 -4.45 -23.64
C LYS A 22 3.85 -2.95 -23.90
N ASN A 23 3.52 -2.15 -22.89
CA ASN A 23 3.55 -0.69 -22.94
C ASN A 23 4.72 -0.10 -22.14
N ALA A 24 5.84 -0.82 -21.96
CA ALA A 24 6.95 -0.40 -21.11
C ALA A 24 7.45 1.02 -21.42
N LYS A 25 7.53 1.36 -22.71
CA LYS A 25 7.97 2.68 -23.20
C LYS A 25 7.14 3.88 -22.73
N LEU A 26 5.94 3.67 -22.16
CA LEU A 26 5.18 4.75 -21.53
C LEU A 26 5.87 5.26 -20.26
N PHE A 27 6.55 4.38 -19.53
CA PHE A 27 7.17 4.68 -18.25
C PHE A 27 8.59 5.19 -18.48
N GLU A 28 8.75 6.42 -18.97
CA GLU A 28 10.08 6.97 -19.28
C GLU A 28 11.03 6.94 -18.08
N HIS A 29 12.26 6.45 -18.28
CA HIS A 29 13.29 6.51 -17.24
C HIS A 29 13.85 7.94 -17.11
N PRO A 30 14.01 8.47 -15.89
CA PRO A 30 14.36 9.87 -15.66
C PRO A 30 15.80 10.21 -16.09
N GLU A 31 16.68 9.22 -16.20
CA GLU A 31 18.11 9.42 -16.49
C GLU A 31 18.58 8.73 -17.78
N ASP A 32 17.80 7.77 -18.30
CA ASP A 32 18.17 6.96 -19.48
C ASP A 32 16.99 6.91 -20.46
N PRO A 33 17.02 7.66 -21.58
CA PRO A 33 15.90 7.69 -22.52
C PRO A 33 15.66 6.37 -23.27
N GLU A 34 16.58 5.40 -23.20
CA GLU A 34 16.41 4.08 -23.84
C GLU A 34 15.69 3.08 -22.93
N MET A 35 15.59 3.38 -21.63
CA MET A 35 15.04 2.49 -20.61
C MET A 35 13.70 3.00 -20.06
N SER A 36 12.95 2.09 -19.44
CA SER A 36 11.68 2.37 -18.78
C SER A 36 11.82 2.31 -17.25
N ALA A 37 11.18 3.22 -16.52
CA ALA A 37 11.23 3.28 -15.06
C ALA A 37 10.35 2.22 -14.38
N PHE A 38 10.96 1.44 -13.50
CA PHE A 38 10.26 0.77 -12.41
C PHE A 38 10.77 1.32 -11.08
N TYR A 39 9.91 1.99 -10.31
CA TYR A 39 10.29 2.49 -8.98
C TYR A 39 10.28 1.34 -7.96
N GLY A 40 11.45 1.03 -7.40
CA GLY A 40 11.63 -0.01 -6.39
C GLY A 40 11.20 0.41 -4.98
N CYS A 41 11.70 -0.33 -3.99
CA CYS A 41 11.58 0.02 -2.57
C CYS A 41 12.92 0.62 -2.09
N PRO A 42 12.92 1.59 -1.16
CA PRO A 42 14.14 2.22 -0.65
C PRO A 42 15.18 1.20 -0.19
N ALA A 43 16.46 1.47 -0.48
CA ALA A 43 17.55 0.63 -0.02
C ALA A 43 17.54 0.42 1.51
N GLY A 44 17.82 -0.82 1.94
CA GLY A 44 17.86 -1.23 3.34
C GLY A 44 16.50 -1.57 3.96
N TRP A 45 15.41 -1.43 3.21
CA TRP A 45 14.09 -1.90 3.65
C TRP A 45 13.84 -3.33 3.18
N ASN A 46 13.11 -4.12 3.97
CA ASN A 46 12.77 -5.51 3.59
C ASN A 46 12.04 -5.60 2.24
N CYS A 47 11.27 -4.57 1.87
CA CYS A 47 10.59 -4.59 0.57
C CYS A 47 11.53 -4.49 -0.63
N GLN A 48 12.77 -4.01 -0.45
CA GLN A 48 13.78 -3.96 -1.51
C GLN A 48 14.03 -5.37 -2.05
N ILE A 49 14.18 -6.34 -1.15
CA ILE A 49 14.39 -7.76 -1.47
C ILE A 49 13.18 -8.29 -2.27
N SER A 50 11.97 -8.14 -1.72
CA SER A 50 10.76 -8.65 -2.36
C SER A 50 10.46 -8.02 -3.73
N ALA A 51 10.63 -6.71 -3.87
CA ALA A 51 10.42 -5.99 -5.11
C ALA A 51 11.48 -6.36 -6.15
N GLY A 52 12.75 -6.50 -5.73
CA GLY A 52 13.86 -6.97 -6.55
C GLY A 52 13.63 -8.38 -7.09
N ASN A 53 13.26 -9.32 -6.21
CA ASN A 53 12.98 -10.69 -6.61
C ASN A 53 11.78 -10.79 -7.55
N LEU A 54 10.70 -10.03 -7.31
CA LEU A 54 9.55 -9.99 -8.21
C LEU A 54 9.87 -9.33 -9.55
N PHE A 55 10.70 -8.29 -9.58
CA PHE A 55 11.17 -7.67 -10.81
C PHE A 55 11.92 -8.68 -11.70
N LYS A 56 12.83 -9.47 -11.10
CA LYS A 56 13.53 -10.57 -11.77
C LYS A 56 12.57 -11.66 -12.23
N ALA A 57 11.70 -12.14 -11.34
CA ALA A 57 10.74 -13.20 -11.62
C ALA A 57 9.80 -12.86 -12.79
N LEU A 58 9.35 -11.61 -12.83
CA LEU A 58 8.48 -11.08 -13.89
C LEU A 58 9.25 -10.74 -15.17
N LYS A 59 10.59 -10.81 -15.17
CA LYS A 59 11.47 -10.50 -16.31
C LYS A 59 11.23 -9.08 -16.85
N LEU A 60 11.12 -8.11 -15.94
CA LEU A 60 10.83 -6.72 -16.32
C LEU A 60 12.00 -6.07 -17.08
N GLU A 61 13.24 -6.45 -16.76
CA GLU A 61 14.43 -6.04 -17.52
C GLU A 61 14.33 -6.42 -19.01
N ASN A 62 13.89 -7.64 -19.32
CA ASN A 62 13.68 -8.10 -20.70
C ASN A 62 12.59 -7.30 -21.44
N SER A 63 11.74 -6.58 -20.71
CA SER A 63 10.69 -5.72 -21.26
C SER A 63 11.17 -4.26 -21.39
N GLY A 64 12.43 -3.97 -21.07
CA GLY A 64 13.04 -2.64 -21.15
C GLY A 64 12.97 -1.82 -19.86
N PHE A 65 12.56 -2.42 -18.73
CA PHE A 65 12.55 -1.71 -17.45
C PHE A 65 13.91 -1.72 -16.76
N GLU A 66 14.23 -0.62 -16.09
CA GLU A 66 15.30 -0.50 -15.10
C GLU A 66 14.68 -0.20 -13.73
N MET A 67 15.25 -0.80 -12.67
CA MET A 67 14.80 -0.55 -11.31
C MET A 67 15.47 0.70 -10.74
N ILE A 68 14.66 1.66 -10.34
CA ILE A 68 15.09 2.91 -9.70
C ILE A 68 14.97 2.75 -8.19
N ASP A 69 16.05 3.03 -7.46
CA ASP A 69 15.99 3.22 -6.01
C ASP A 69 15.42 4.62 -5.70
N PRO A 70 14.27 4.74 -5.04
CA PRO A 70 13.73 6.04 -4.64
C PRO A 70 14.53 6.72 -3.52
N GLY A 71 15.53 6.06 -2.93
CA GLY A 71 16.42 6.53 -1.87
C GLY A 71 15.78 6.64 -0.49
N SER A 72 14.47 6.92 -0.42
CA SER A 72 13.72 6.98 0.84
C SER A 72 12.22 6.78 0.62
N GLY A 73 11.48 6.50 1.69
CA GLY A 73 10.01 6.47 1.64
C GLY A 73 9.40 7.80 1.19
N ALA A 74 10.02 8.93 1.56
CA ALA A 74 9.63 10.27 1.11
C ALA A 74 9.90 10.47 -0.39
N GLY A 75 11.02 9.95 -0.91
CA GLY A 75 11.32 9.96 -2.34
C GLY A 75 10.30 9.15 -3.16
N LEU A 76 9.94 7.95 -2.67
CA LEU A 76 8.98 7.07 -3.33
C LEU A 76 7.56 7.67 -3.36
N SER A 77 7.11 8.21 -2.22
CA SER A 77 5.83 8.91 -2.13
C SER A 77 5.79 10.17 -3.00
N GLY A 78 6.87 10.95 -3.02
CA GLY A 78 7.03 12.12 -3.88
C GLY A 78 7.00 11.78 -5.37
N ALA A 79 7.57 10.65 -5.78
CA ALA A 79 7.52 10.18 -7.17
C ALA A 79 6.08 9.86 -7.61
N ILE A 80 5.29 9.19 -6.76
CA ILE A 80 3.87 8.93 -7.01
C ILE A 80 3.10 10.24 -7.11
N ALA A 81 3.28 11.14 -6.15
CA ALA A 81 2.59 12.44 -6.11
C ALA A 81 2.87 13.28 -7.36
N LYS A 82 4.15 13.43 -7.71
CA LYS A 82 4.58 14.18 -8.91
C LYS A 82 3.94 13.61 -10.17
N ALA A 83 3.99 12.29 -10.36
CA ALA A 83 3.43 11.65 -11.53
C ALA A 83 1.92 11.87 -11.62
N TYR A 84 1.21 11.69 -10.51
CA TYR A 84 -0.24 11.79 -10.48
C TYR A 84 -0.77 13.20 -10.76
N GLU A 85 -0.12 14.21 -10.16
CA GLU A 85 -0.44 15.62 -10.36
C GLU A 85 -0.18 16.09 -11.80
N ARG A 86 0.83 15.52 -12.44
CA ARG A 86 1.22 15.87 -13.82
C ARG A 86 0.60 14.97 -14.89
N LYS A 87 -0.18 13.96 -14.49
CA LYS A 87 -0.68 12.90 -15.38
C LYS A 87 0.42 12.18 -16.15
N GLU A 88 1.60 12.06 -15.53
CA GLU A 88 2.76 11.36 -16.11
C GLU A 88 2.65 9.85 -15.80
N PRO A 89 3.11 8.95 -16.68
CA PRO A 89 3.17 7.53 -16.40
C PRO A 89 4.02 7.19 -15.15
N TRP A 90 3.57 6.25 -14.33
CA TRP A 90 4.33 5.75 -13.18
C TRP A 90 4.05 4.26 -12.94
N PHE A 91 5.10 3.49 -12.68
CA PHE A 91 5.01 2.07 -12.34
C PHE A 91 6.03 1.71 -11.26
N GLY A 92 5.60 1.02 -10.21
CA GLY A 92 6.52 0.68 -9.12
C GLY A 92 5.93 -0.10 -7.96
N TYR A 93 6.78 -0.36 -6.98
CA TYR A 93 6.42 -0.87 -5.67
C TYR A 93 5.79 0.23 -4.81
N TYR A 94 4.73 -0.14 -4.08
CA TYR A 94 4.23 0.61 -2.94
C TYR A 94 3.36 -0.29 -2.07
N TRP A 95 3.06 0.13 -0.83
CA TRP A 95 2.26 -0.64 0.13
C TRP A 95 1.01 0.14 0.57
N ALA A 96 0.04 -0.61 1.09
CA ALA A 96 -1.18 -0.07 1.67
C ALA A 96 -1.39 -0.70 3.07
N PRO A 97 -1.95 0.05 4.04
CA PRO A 97 -2.45 1.41 3.90
C PRO A 97 -1.37 2.50 4.06
N THR A 98 -1.57 3.64 3.40
CA THR A 98 -0.71 4.85 3.42
C THR A 98 -1.50 6.09 3.01
N SER A 99 -1.05 7.27 3.41
CA SER A 99 -1.66 8.56 3.03
C SER A 99 -1.60 8.79 1.51
N VAL A 100 -0.48 8.45 0.87
CA VAL A 100 -0.27 8.62 -0.58
C VAL A 100 -1.30 7.83 -1.39
N LEU A 101 -1.61 6.59 -0.99
CA LEU A 101 -2.67 5.80 -1.64
C LEU A 101 -4.09 6.22 -1.22
N GLY A 102 -4.22 7.10 -0.22
CA GLY A 102 -5.47 7.78 0.08
C GLY A 102 -5.67 9.04 -0.76
N LYS A 103 -4.60 9.79 -1.03
CA LYS A 103 -4.62 11.00 -1.87
C LYS A 103 -4.72 10.69 -3.36
N TYR A 104 -3.99 9.68 -3.81
CA TYR A 104 -3.88 9.34 -5.23
C TYR A 104 -4.47 7.97 -5.51
N GLU A 105 -5.49 7.91 -6.37
CA GLU A 105 -6.10 6.65 -6.77
C GLU A 105 -5.12 5.82 -7.60
N MET A 106 -4.62 4.73 -7.03
CA MET A 106 -3.74 3.80 -7.73
C MET A 106 -4.46 2.46 -7.96
N VAL A 107 -4.08 1.78 -9.04
CA VAL A 107 -4.53 0.42 -9.35
C VAL A 107 -3.40 -0.55 -9.07
N LYS A 108 -3.68 -1.57 -8.26
CA LYS A 108 -2.75 -2.68 -8.03
C LYS A 108 -2.66 -3.50 -9.32
N VAL A 109 -1.47 -3.61 -9.89
CA VAL A 109 -1.21 -4.39 -11.10
C VAL A 109 -1.37 -5.88 -10.77
N ASP A 110 -2.24 -6.56 -11.51
CA ASP A 110 -2.43 -8.00 -11.43
C ASP A 110 -1.34 -8.74 -12.23
N PHE A 111 -0.64 -9.65 -11.56
CA PHE A 111 0.38 -10.47 -12.19
C PHE A 111 -0.19 -11.69 -12.92
N GLY A 112 -1.48 -11.99 -12.73
CA GLY A 112 -2.15 -13.15 -13.33
C GLY A 112 -1.74 -14.49 -12.71
N THR A 113 -0.99 -14.47 -11.60
CA THR A 113 -0.38 -15.66 -10.99
C THR A 113 -1.05 -16.09 -9.69
N GLY A 114 -1.91 -15.24 -9.12
CA GLY A 114 -2.42 -15.43 -7.76
C GLY A 114 -1.35 -15.26 -6.69
N VAL A 115 -1.67 -15.66 -5.46
CA VAL A 115 -0.75 -15.61 -4.31
C VAL A 115 -0.20 -17.01 -4.05
N ASN A 116 1.13 -17.12 -3.97
CA ASN A 116 1.82 -18.29 -3.41
C ASN A 116 2.57 -17.83 -2.16
N GLU A 117 1.94 -17.97 -1.00
CA GLU A 117 2.45 -17.46 0.27
C GLU A 117 3.73 -18.17 0.72
N GLU A 118 3.79 -19.50 0.58
CA GLU A 118 4.96 -20.31 0.90
C GLU A 118 6.19 -19.85 0.10
N HIS A 119 6.08 -19.78 -1.24
CA HIS A 119 7.17 -19.31 -2.09
C HIS A 119 7.52 -17.84 -1.83
N HIS A 120 6.53 -17.03 -1.43
CA HIS A 120 6.77 -15.64 -1.09
C HIS A 120 7.69 -15.52 0.13
N LEU A 121 7.39 -16.26 1.19
CA LEU A 121 8.14 -16.24 2.46
C LEU A 121 9.52 -16.91 2.34
N GLU A 122 9.62 -18.02 1.60
CA GLU A 122 10.85 -18.78 1.51
C GLU A 122 11.85 -18.21 0.49
N CYS A 123 11.35 -17.61 -0.59
CA CYS A 123 12.19 -17.12 -1.69
C CYS A 123 12.01 -15.62 -1.96
N ILE A 124 10.78 -15.13 -2.18
CA ILE A 124 10.62 -13.72 -2.59
C ILE A 124 11.15 -12.75 -1.54
N THR A 125 11.01 -13.03 -0.25
CA THR A 125 11.56 -12.21 0.84
C THR A 125 13.01 -12.53 1.20
N ASN A 126 13.66 -13.47 0.51
CA ASN A 126 15.04 -13.89 0.77
C ASN A 126 16.00 -13.28 -0.28
N GLU A 127 17.05 -12.60 0.19
CA GLU A 127 18.06 -11.96 -0.67
C GLU A 127 18.85 -13.00 -1.50
N GLU A 128 19.01 -14.22 -0.98
CA GLU A 128 19.75 -15.31 -1.63
C GLU A 128 18.87 -16.20 -2.53
N CYS A 129 17.63 -15.79 -2.83
CA CYS A 129 16.71 -16.55 -3.68
C CYS A 129 17.26 -16.71 -5.11
N LEU A 130 17.60 -17.96 -5.46
CA LEU A 130 18.19 -18.31 -6.76
C LEU A 130 17.16 -18.46 -7.89
N ASP A 131 15.91 -18.82 -7.55
CA ASP A 131 14.82 -19.07 -8.52
C ASP A 131 13.53 -18.34 -8.09
N PRO A 132 13.49 -17.00 -8.20
CA PRO A 132 12.30 -16.23 -7.86
C PRO A 132 11.21 -16.47 -8.90
N LYS A 133 9.98 -16.77 -8.44
CA LYS A 133 8.82 -17.08 -9.30
C LYS A 133 7.76 -15.98 -9.18
N PRO A 134 7.06 -15.64 -10.28
CA PRO A 134 5.99 -14.65 -10.23
C PRO A 134 4.91 -15.02 -9.22
N GLY A 135 4.54 -14.07 -8.36
CA GLY A 135 3.50 -14.24 -7.35
C GLY A 135 3.02 -12.89 -6.85
N MET A 136 1.72 -12.76 -6.63
CA MET A 136 1.17 -11.58 -5.94
C MET A 136 1.65 -11.55 -4.49
N TYR A 137 1.86 -10.35 -3.95
CA TYR A 137 2.12 -10.18 -2.52
C TYR A 137 0.97 -10.80 -1.70
N PRO A 138 1.26 -11.67 -0.71
CA PRO A 138 0.25 -12.15 0.20
C PRO A 138 -0.32 -10.99 1.03
N PRO A 139 -1.58 -11.07 1.48
CA PRO A 139 -2.14 -10.06 2.36
C PRO A 139 -1.33 -9.95 3.66
N SER A 140 -0.75 -8.78 3.92
CA SER A 140 -0.12 -8.49 5.21
C SER A 140 -1.19 -8.09 6.23
N VAL A 141 -1.19 -8.74 7.39
CA VAL A 141 -2.12 -8.43 8.47
C VAL A 141 -1.52 -7.40 9.43
N VAL A 142 -2.30 -6.37 9.79
CA VAL A 142 -1.96 -5.43 10.86
C VAL A 142 -2.68 -5.91 12.12
N GLN A 143 -1.91 -6.29 13.15
CA GLN A 143 -2.43 -6.92 14.37
C GLN A 143 -2.39 -5.94 15.54
N THR A 144 -3.47 -5.93 16.35
CA THR A 144 -3.44 -5.30 17.67
C THR A 144 -2.99 -6.34 18.69
N VAL A 145 -1.86 -6.11 19.36
CA VAL A 145 -1.28 -7.07 20.31
C VAL A 145 -1.40 -6.52 21.73
N THR A 146 -1.92 -7.34 22.65
CA THR A 146 -2.06 -7.03 24.07
C THR A 146 -1.36 -8.07 24.94
N THR A 147 -1.11 -7.75 26.21
CA THR A 147 -0.69 -8.78 27.18
C THR A 147 -1.89 -9.61 27.64
N GLU A 148 -1.63 -10.87 28.03
CA GLU A 148 -2.67 -11.73 28.63
C GLU A 148 -3.27 -11.10 29.89
N LYS A 149 -2.43 -10.44 30.71
CA LYS A 149 -2.85 -9.74 31.92
C LYS A 149 -3.85 -8.61 31.61
N PHE A 150 -3.58 -7.79 30.58
CA PHE A 150 -4.53 -6.75 30.17
C PHE A 150 -5.87 -7.35 29.71
N ALA A 151 -5.81 -8.42 28.92
CA ALA A 151 -7.00 -9.08 28.41
C ALA A 151 -7.87 -9.64 29.54
N SER A 152 -7.27 -10.20 30.60
CA SER A 152 -8.00 -10.75 31.74
C SER A 152 -8.50 -9.70 32.72
N GLU A 153 -7.73 -8.65 32.99
CA GLU A 153 -8.09 -7.59 33.94
C GLU A 153 -9.07 -6.56 33.34
N SER A 154 -9.06 -6.36 32.03
CA SER A 154 -9.88 -5.37 31.33
C SER A 154 -10.66 -5.95 30.14
N PRO A 155 -11.56 -6.94 30.37
CA PRO A 155 -12.20 -7.69 29.30
C PRO A 155 -13.01 -6.82 28.33
N LYS A 156 -13.67 -5.75 28.80
CA LYS A 156 -14.42 -4.82 27.95
C LYS A 156 -13.51 -3.97 27.05
N ALA A 157 -12.36 -3.53 27.56
CA ALA A 157 -11.40 -2.78 26.76
C ALA A 157 -10.70 -3.69 25.75
N TYR A 158 -10.43 -4.94 26.14
CA TYR A 158 -9.93 -5.96 25.24
C TYR A 158 -10.91 -6.28 24.11
N GLU A 159 -12.21 -6.41 24.41
CA GLU A 159 -13.26 -6.61 23.41
C GLU A 159 -13.28 -5.48 22.36
N TYR A 160 -13.16 -4.22 22.79
CA TYR A 160 -13.01 -3.09 21.86
C TYR A 160 -11.79 -3.27 20.95
N LEU A 161 -10.61 -3.58 21.52
CA LEU A 161 -9.38 -3.77 20.74
C LEU A 161 -9.47 -4.96 19.78
N ALA A 162 -10.21 -6.01 20.14
CA ALA A 162 -10.46 -7.18 19.32
C ALA A 162 -11.42 -6.89 18.15
N ASN A 163 -12.40 -6.00 18.34
CA ASN A 163 -13.38 -5.61 17.32
C ASN A 163 -12.88 -4.46 16.43
N ARG A 164 -12.01 -3.58 16.95
CA ARG A 164 -11.48 -2.43 16.24
C ARG A 164 -10.69 -2.87 15.02
N SER A 165 -11.21 -2.53 13.85
CA SER A 165 -10.60 -2.86 12.56
C SER A 165 -10.88 -1.78 11.54
N PHE A 166 -9.94 -1.63 10.61
CA PHE A 166 -10.07 -0.75 9.45
C PHE A 166 -9.84 -1.55 8.17
N THR A 167 -10.61 -1.23 7.15
CA THR A 167 -10.22 -1.57 5.77
C THR A 167 -9.08 -0.66 5.31
N ASN A 168 -8.32 -1.10 4.30
CA ASN A 168 -7.30 -0.25 3.69
C ASN A 168 -7.88 1.07 3.16
N LYS A 169 -9.11 1.05 2.63
CA LYS A 169 -9.75 2.26 2.12
C LYS A 169 -10.04 3.27 3.24
N GLU A 170 -10.58 2.81 4.36
CA GLU A 170 -10.87 3.67 5.52
C GLU A 170 -9.58 4.25 6.10
N MET A 171 -8.55 3.42 6.31
CA MET A 171 -7.26 3.90 6.85
C MET A 171 -6.52 4.82 5.88
N ASN A 172 -6.50 4.53 4.58
CA ASN A 172 -5.91 5.41 3.56
C ASN A 172 -6.55 6.79 3.59
N GLY A 173 -7.89 6.85 3.63
CA GLY A 173 -8.63 8.11 3.67
C GLY A 173 -8.31 8.94 4.90
N LEU A 174 -8.26 8.31 6.08
CA LEU A 174 -7.89 8.99 7.32
C LEU A 174 -6.45 9.51 7.27
N LEU A 175 -5.49 8.69 6.83
CA LEU A 175 -4.09 9.09 6.71
C LEU A 175 -3.88 10.23 5.70
N ALA A 176 -4.62 10.22 4.59
CA ALA A 176 -4.60 11.30 3.61
C ALA A 176 -5.11 12.61 4.22
N TRP A 177 -6.25 12.56 4.91
CA TRP A 177 -6.81 13.72 5.62
C TRP A 177 -5.83 14.26 6.67
N MET A 178 -5.21 13.38 7.46
CA MET A 178 -4.22 13.78 8.45
C MET A 178 -3.06 14.53 7.81
N GLU A 179 -2.56 14.05 6.68
CA GLU A 179 -1.46 14.69 5.97
C GLU A 179 -1.88 16.04 5.35
N ASP A 180 -3.06 16.15 4.75
CA ASP A 180 -3.54 17.42 4.17
C ASP A 180 -3.79 18.50 5.23
N ASN A 181 -4.23 18.10 6.42
CA ASN A 181 -4.54 19.01 7.51
C ASN A 181 -3.38 19.18 8.50
N GLN A 182 -2.25 18.51 8.27
CA GLN A 182 -1.13 18.46 9.22
C GLN A 182 -1.59 18.05 10.63
N ALA A 183 -2.60 17.17 10.69
CA ALA A 183 -3.22 16.73 11.92
C ALA A 183 -2.34 15.69 12.61
N ASP A 184 -2.15 15.88 13.91
CA ASP A 184 -1.57 14.86 14.77
C ASP A 184 -2.64 13.82 15.16
N GLY A 185 -2.26 12.89 16.05
CA GLY A 185 -3.16 11.82 16.48
C GLY A 185 -4.37 12.30 17.28
N GLU A 186 -4.28 13.42 18.00
CA GLU A 186 -5.40 13.94 18.80
C GLU A 186 -6.44 14.59 17.88
N VAL A 187 -5.99 15.45 16.97
CA VAL A 187 -6.85 16.10 15.97
C VAL A 187 -7.48 15.06 15.04
N ALA A 188 -6.73 14.03 14.66
CA ALA A 188 -7.26 12.92 13.88
C ALA A 188 -8.30 12.09 14.62
N MET A 189 -8.16 11.92 15.94
CA MET A 189 -9.13 11.20 16.77
C MET A 189 -10.45 11.96 16.85
N GLU A 190 -10.40 13.28 17.09
CA GLU A 190 -11.60 14.13 17.13
C GLU A 190 -12.35 14.07 15.80
N TYR A 191 -11.65 14.38 14.70
CA TYR A 191 -12.21 14.27 13.35
C TYR A 191 -12.77 12.87 13.06
N PHE A 192 -12.06 11.81 13.46
CA PHE A 192 -12.50 10.44 13.21
C PHE A 192 -13.78 10.09 13.98
N ILE A 193 -13.89 10.48 15.24
CA ILE A 193 -15.09 10.20 16.03
C ILE A 193 -16.30 11.00 15.54
N GLU A 194 -16.10 12.24 15.08
CA GLU A 194 -17.17 13.10 14.55
C GLU A 194 -17.64 12.67 13.15
N GLU A 195 -16.70 12.48 12.21
CA GLU A 195 -17.03 12.34 10.78
C GLU A 195 -17.15 10.87 10.31
N HIS A 196 -16.70 9.91 11.13
CA HIS A 196 -16.67 8.49 10.76
C HIS A 196 -17.50 7.60 11.72
N GLU A 197 -18.64 8.11 12.19
CA GLU A 197 -19.59 7.39 13.06
C GLU A 197 -19.88 5.95 12.60
N ALA A 198 -20.19 5.78 11.31
CA ALA A 198 -20.52 4.48 10.74
C ALA A 198 -19.38 3.44 10.86
N ILE A 199 -18.14 3.88 11.01
CA ILE A 199 -16.99 3.00 11.18
C ILE A 199 -16.90 2.55 12.63
N TRP A 200 -16.75 3.49 13.57
CA TRP A 200 -16.37 3.18 14.94
C TRP A 200 -17.53 2.62 15.78
N THR A 201 -18.77 2.95 15.43
CA THR A 201 -19.96 2.39 16.10
C THR A 201 -20.06 0.88 15.95
N ARG A 202 -19.42 0.28 14.93
CA ARG A 202 -19.34 -1.18 14.76
C ARG A 202 -18.39 -1.85 15.75
N TRP A 203 -17.51 -1.08 16.40
CA TRP A 203 -16.49 -1.60 17.30
C TRP A 203 -16.93 -1.69 18.76
N VAL A 204 -18.06 -1.05 19.10
CA VAL A 204 -18.59 -0.94 20.45
C VAL A 204 -20.05 -1.34 20.49
N ALA A 205 -20.55 -1.70 21.68
CA ALA A 205 -21.97 -1.98 21.86
C ALA A 205 -22.83 -0.71 21.61
N PRO A 206 -24.07 -0.84 21.13
CA PRO A 206 -24.92 0.31 20.81
C PRO A 206 -25.06 1.32 21.96
N GLU A 207 -25.19 0.85 23.20
CA GLU A 207 -25.30 1.72 24.38
C GLU A 207 -24.02 2.50 24.70
N ILE A 208 -22.86 2.02 24.25
CA ILE A 208 -21.59 2.75 24.35
C ILE A 208 -21.50 3.77 23.22
N ALA A 209 -21.93 3.41 22.01
CA ALA A 209 -22.00 4.34 20.89
C ALA A 209 -22.86 5.57 21.23
N GLU A 210 -24.05 5.37 21.78
CA GLU A 210 -24.93 6.47 22.20
C GLU A 210 -24.30 7.35 23.29
N LYS A 211 -23.52 6.77 24.21
CA LYS A 211 -22.79 7.55 25.22
C LYS A 211 -21.67 8.38 24.64
N VAL A 212 -20.94 7.85 23.65
CA VAL A 212 -19.88 8.59 22.96
C VAL A 212 -20.50 9.74 22.18
N LYS A 213 -21.56 9.50 21.40
CA LYS A 213 -22.27 10.55 20.65
C LYS A 213 -22.82 11.66 21.53
N ALA A 214 -23.32 11.32 22.71
CA ALA A 214 -23.84 12.32 23.65
C ALA A 214 -22.75 13.15 24.34
N ALA A 215 -21.48 12.73 24.24
CA ALA A 215 -20.33 13.40 24.83
C ALA A 215 -19.54 14.26 23.83
N LEU A 216 -19.85 14.16 22.53
CA LEU A 216 -19.39 15.05 21.46
C LEU A 216 -20.23 16.33 21.47
#